data_AF-A0A5Q0C157-F1
#
_entry.id   AF-A0A5Q0C157-F1
#
_cell.length_a   1.000
_cell.length_b   1.000
_cell.length_c   1.000
_cell.angle_alpha   90.00
_cell.angle_beta   90.00
_cell.angle_gamma   90.00
#
_symmetry.space_group_name_H-M   'P 1'
#
loop_
_entity.id
_entity.type
_entity.pdbx_description
1 polymer ?
#
loop_
_entity_poly.entity_id
_entity_poly.type
_entity_poly.pdbx_seq_one_letter_code
_entity_poly.pdbx_strand_id
1 'polypeptide(L)'
;METPFPPFEPNGPPDDSARGPRLREIPLRLVVPNLITILAICAGLTGIRLAFENRYELAVGMVLLAAFLDGIDGRVARLMKATSKFGAQMDSLADIVNFGVAPALVVYVFALDQARSIGWIAALIYAIAAGLRLARFNVMSERENKATWQSEYFVGVPAPAGAMLVLLPVYLGFLGITIDKTFGFISAAYTVLIAFLLISRLPVWSGKSEGSKLRRDLVLPMMLGVVFYVALLSSFTWEIMVVTAVVYLLTLPFGARKWKRKYGTLTIEEPGVGEDDIGRHI
;
A
#
# COMPACT_ATOMS: atom_id res chain seq x y z
N MET A 1 9.80 -16.85 -60.57
CA MET A 1 9.43 -17.69 -59.42
C MET A 1 10.39 -17.35 -58.30
N GLU A 2 10.00 -16.48 -57.38
CA GLU A 2 10.76 -16.23 -56.15
C GLU A 2 10.44 -17.36 -55.16
N THR A 3 11.46 -18.04 -54.66
CA THR A 3 11.27 -19.12 -53.69
C THR A 3 10.92 -18.53 -52.32
N PRO A 4 9.96 -19.11 -51.57
CA PRO A 4 9.51 -18.56 -50.27
C PRO A 4 10.53 -18.60 -49.13
N PHE A 5 11.71 -19.18 -49.36
CA PHE A 5 12.75 -19.33 -48.35
C PHE A 5 14.07 -18.76 -48.88
N PRO A 6 14.70 -17.83 -48.15
CA PRO A 6 16.04 -17.36 -48.50
C PRO A 6 17.06 -18.49 -48.30
N PRO A 7 18.15 -18.54 -49.10
CA PRO A 7 19.19 -19.56 -48.97
C PRO A 7 19.89 -19.45 -47.61
N PHE A 8 20.11 -20.61 -46.97
CA PHE A 8 20.83 -20.70 -45.70
C PHE A 8 22.32 -20.39 -45.92
N GLU A 9 22.78 -19.24 -45.43
CA GLU A 9 24.20 -18.85 -45.45
C GLU A 9 24.89 -19.40 -44.18
N PRO A 10 25.82 -20.36 -44.29
CA PRO A 10 26.47 -20.96 -43.13
C PRO A 10 27.41 -19.99 -42.37
N ASN A 11 27.70 -18.81 -42.93
CA ASN A 11 28.59 -17.80 -42.37
C ASN A 11 27.98 -16.38 -42.48
N GLY A 12 26.72 -16.20 -42.07
CA GLY A 12 26.16 -14.86 -41.86
C GLY A 12 26.96 -14.08 -40.78
N PRO A 13 26.94 -12.73 -40.79
CA PRO A 13 27.60 -11.93 -39.76
C PRO A 13 27.13 -12.41 -38.38
N PRO A 14 28.03 -12.50 -37.38
CA PRO A 14 27.68 -13.06 -36.08
C PRO A 14 26.47 -12.31 -35.52
N ASP A 15 25.38 -13.05 -35.32
CA ASP A 15 24.14 -12.53 -34.75
C ASP A 15 24.39 -12.17 -33.27
N ASP A 16 24.83 -10.93 -33.05
CA ASP A 16 25.08 -10.37 -31.72
C ASP A 16 23.78 -10.19 -30.91
N SER A 17 22.60 -10.51 -31.46
CA SER A 17 21.33 -10.50 -30.73
C SER A 17 21.23 -11.64 -29.69
N ALA A 18 22.05 -12.68 -29.81
CA ALA A 18 22.14 -13.79 -28.86
C ALA A 18 23.14 -13.55 -27.70
N ARG A 19 23.91 -12.45 -27.71
CA ARG A 19 24.78 -12.11 -26.58
C ARG A 19 23.94 -11.49 -25.47
N GLY A 20 23.77 -12.23 -24.38
CA GLY A 20 23.17 -11.72 -23.14
C GLY A 20 23.82 -10.39 -22.71
N PRO A 21 23.09 -9.51 -21.99
CA PRO A 21 23.56 -8.16 -21.71
C PRO A 21 24.94 -8.19 -21.04
N ARG A 22 25.94 -7.56 -21.65
CA ARG A 22 27.23 -7.28 -20.99
C ARG A 22 26.92 -6.62 -19.66
N LEU A 23 27.50 -7.10 -18.56
CA LEU A 23 27.40 -6.52 -17.21
C LEU A 23 27.92 -5.08 -17.24
N ARG A 24 27.06 -4.17 -17.69
CA ARG A 24 27.28 -2.74 -17.73
C ARG A 24 27.21 -2.27 -16.30
N GLU A 25 28.24 -1.56 -15.85
CA GLU A 25 28.29 -0.96 -14.53
C GLU A 25 26.97 -0.22 -14.26
N ILE A 26 26.17 -0.77 -13.34
CA ILE A 26 24.87 -0.18 -12.98
C ILE A 26 25.20 1.03 -12.10
N PRO A 27 24.77 2.25 -12.45
CA PRO A 27 25.10 3.42 -11.66
C PRO A 27 24.49 3.29 -10.26
N LEU A 28 25.31 3.52 -9.22
CA LEU A 28 24.96 3.36 -7.79
C LEU A 28 23.62 4.01 -7.41
N ARG A 29 23.26 5.13 -8.04
CA ARG A 29 21.98 5.82 -7.85
C ARG A 29 20.74 4.94 -8.11
N LEU A 30 20.83 3.93 -8.99
CA LEU A 30 19.77 2.96 -9.27
C LEU A 30 19.77 1.79 -8.28
N VAL A 31 20.91 1.52 -7.65
CA VAL A 31 21.09 0.39 -6.72
C VAL A 31 20.60 0.76 -5.32
N VAL A 32 20.85 2.00 -4.86
CA VAL A 32 20.50 2.44 -3.51
C VAL A 32 19.00 2.29 -3.19
N PRO A 33 18.06 2.76 -4.03
CA PRO A 33 16.63 2.57 -3.74
C PRO A 33 16.25 1.10 -3.65
N ASN A 34 16.71 0.27 -4.60
CA ASN A 34 16.41 -1.16 -4.61
C ASN A 34 16.96 -1.87 -3.36
N LEU A 35 18.12 -1.47 -2.85
CA LEU A 35 18.66 -2.02 -1.61
C LEU A 35 17.76 -1.66 -0.41
N ILE A 36 17.24 -0.44 -0.36
CA ILE A 36 16.31 -0.03 0.70
C ILE A 36 15.01 -0.85 0.61
N THR A 37 14.48 -1.07 -0.60
CA THR A 37 13.31 -1.94 -0.82
C THR A 37 13.56 -3.37 -0.35
N ILE A 38 14.73 -3.94 -0.66
CA ILE A 38 15.12 -5.27 -0.19
C ILE A 38 15.18 -5.31 1.34
N LEU A 39 15.78 -4.29 1.97
CA LEU A 39 15.83 -4.17 3.43
C LEU A 39 14.42 -4.06 4.03
N ALA A 40 13.50 -3.35 3.38
CA ALA A 40 12.11 -3.27 3.80
C ALA A 40 11.44 -4.66 3.79
N ILE A 41 11.60 -5.43 2.70
CA ILE A 41 11.10 -6.81 2.61
C ILE A 41 11.72 -7.69 3.72
N CYS A 42 13.04 -7.61 3.90
CA CYS A 42 13.72 -8.35 4.96
C CYS A 42 13.17 -7.99 6.35
N ALA A 43 12.87 -6.71 6.59
CA ALA A 43 12.25 -6.28 7.83
C ALA A 43 10.85 -6.87 8.01
N GLY A 44 9.99 -6.82 6.98
CA GLY A 44 8.65 -7.41 7.02
C GLY A 44 8.66 -8.92 7.29
N LEU A 45 9.53 -9.65 6.60
CA LEU A 45 9.72 -11.10 6.80
C LEU A 45 10.28 -11.42 8.19
N THR A 46 11.20 -10.60 8.70
CA THR A 46 11.71 -10.74 10.07
C THR A 46 10.61 -10.47 11.10
N GLY A 47 9.70 -9.53 10.83
CA GLY A 47 8.52 -9.29 11.65
C GLY A 47 7.63 -10.52 11.76
N ILE A 48 7.36 -11.19 10.62
CA ILE A 48 6.63 -12.47 10.61
C ILE A 48 7.33 -13.51 11.48
N ARG A 49 8.66 -13.68 11.29
CA ARG A 49 9.45 -14.61 12.10
C ARG A 49 9.32 -14.32 13.60
N LEU A 50 9.45 -13.06 14.01
CA LEU A 50 9.34 -12.66 15.42
C LEU A 50 7.94 -12.91 16.00
N ALA A 51 6.88 -12.81 15.19
CA ALA A 51 5.54 -13.17 15.62
C ALA A 51 5.44 -14.67 15.94
N PHE A 52 6.05 -15.54 15.12
CA PHE A 52 6.13 -16.98 15.41
C PHE A 52 6.98 -17.31 16.63
N GLU A 53 7.95 -16.47 16.97
CA GLU A 53 8.76 -16.58 18.21
C GLU A 53 8.04 -16.01 19.44
N ASN A 54 6.75 -15.64 19.34
CA ASN A 54 5.95 -14.98 20.39
C ASN A 54 6.50 -13.60 20.82
N ARG A 55 7.37 -12.97 20.01
CA ARG A 55 7.95 -11.64 20.26
C ARG A 55 7.16 -10.58 19.51
N TYR A 56 5.88 -10.46 19.85
CA TYR A 56 4.91 -9.68 19.08
C TYR A 56 5.20 -8.17 19.04
N GLU A 57 5.73 -7.60 20.12
CA GLU A 57 6.09 -6.17 20.16
C GLU A 57 7.14 -5.83 19.09
N LEU A 58 8.17 -6.67 18.99
CA LEU A 58 9.21 -6.53 17.99
C LEU A 58 8.71 -6.90 16.60
N ALA A 59 7.79 -7.85 16.48
CA ALA A 59 7.14 -8.17 15.22
C ALA A 59 6.43 -6.95 14.62
N VAL A 60 5.62 -6.26 15.43
CA VAL A 60 4.97 -5.00 15.02
C VAL A 60 6.03 -3.95 14.70
N GLY A 61 7.05 -3.78 15.55
CA GLY A 61 8.14 -2.84 15.31
C GLY A 61 8.83 -3.04 13.96
N MET A 62 9.06 -4.30 13.56
CA MET A 62 9.66 -4.65 12.27
C MET A 62 8.71 -4.38 11.10
N VAL A 63 7.40 -4.60 11.24
CA VAL A 63 6.41 -4.22 10.22
C VAL A 63 6.36 -2.69 10.05
N LEU A 64 6.42 -1.94 11.15
CA LEU A 64 6.49 -0.47 11.09
C LEU A 64 7.80 0.01 10.47
N LEU A 65 8.91 -0.64 10.78
CA LEU A 65 10.21 -0.35 10.16
C LEU A 65 10.17 -0.63 8.65
N ALA A 66 9.60 -1.76 8.22
CA ALA A 66 9.42 -2.08 6.82
C ALA A 66 8.62 -1.01 6.09
N ALA A 67 7.47 -0.60 6.66
CA ALA A 67 6.64 0.48 6.15
C ALA A 67 7.38 1.83 6.05
N PHE A 68 8.26 2.11 7.01
CA PHE A 68 9.07 3.33 7.02
C PHE A 68 10.14 3.32 5.92
N LEU A 69 10.83 2.20 5.73
CA LEU A 69 11.85 2.02 4.69
C LEU A 69 11.26 2.14 3.28
N ASP A 70 10.10 1.52 3.07
CA ASP A 70 9.27 1.56 1.84
C ASP A 70 8.68 2.97 1.55
N GLY A 71 8.50 3.78 2.61
CA GLY A 71 8.18 5.19 2.44
C GLY A 71 9.39 6.04 2.03
N ILE A 72 10.61 5.59 2.31
CA ILE A 72 11.86 6.31 2.07
C ILE A 72 12.41 6.00 0.69
N ASP A 73 12.51 4.74 0.28
CA ASP A 73 13.01 4.35 -1.05
C ASP A 73 12.23 5.00 -2.19
N GLY A 74 10.90 5.05 -2.11
CA GLY A 74 10.05 5.73 -3.11
C GLY A 74 10.26 7.25 -3.17
N ARG A 75 10.74 7.87 -2.08
CA ARG A 75 11.17 9.29 -2.09
C ARG A 75 12.60 9.45 -2.60
N VAL A 76 13.51 8.59 -2.16
CA VAL A 76 14.92 8.59 -2.57
C VAL A 76 15.05 8.33 -4.08
N ALA A 77 14.31 7.38 -4.64
CA ALA A 77 14.27 7.09 -6.06
C ALA A 77 13.87 8.31 -6.89
N ARG A 78 12.87 9.09 -6.43
CA ARG A 78 12.43 10.32 -7.08
C ARG A 78 13.46 11.44 -6.97
N LEU A 79 14.05 11.64 -5.80
CA LEU A 79 15.09 12.66 -5.59
C LEU A 79 16.34 12.39 -6.44
N MET A 80 16.72 11.13 -6.57
CA MET A 80 17.89 10.70 -7.34
C MET A 80 17.63 10.64 -8.86
N LYS A 81 16.41 10.97 -9.32
CA LYS A 81 15.93 10.75 -10.70
C LYS A 81 16.28 9.33 -11.20
N ALA A 82 16.19 8.37 -10.28
CA ALA A 82 16.66 6.99 -10.43
C ALA A 82 15.46 6.03 -10.46
N THR A 83 14.40 6.40 -11.17
CA THR A 83 13.23 5.55 -11.36
C THR A 83 13.53 4.53 -12.45
N SER A 84 13.59 3.24 -12.09
CA SER A 84 13.75 2.14 -13.05
C SER A 84 12.47 1.29 -13.09
N LYS A 85 12.17 0.69 -14.25
CA LYS A 85 11.05 -0.25 -14.39
C LYS A 85 11.18 -1.43 -13.42
N PHE A 86 12.40 -1.92 -13.23
CA PHE A 86 12.68 -2.99 -12.27
C PHE A 86 12.41 -2.56 -10.83
N GLY A 87 12.90 -1.39 -10.41
CA GLY A 87 12.66 -0.85 -9.07
C GLY A 87 11.19 -0.61 -8.77
N ALA A 88 10.42 -0.12 -9.75
CA ALA A 88 8.97 0.05 -9.59
C ALA A 88 8.22 -1.28 -9.37
N GLN A 89 8.65 -2.37 -10.03
CA GLN A 89 8.09 -3.70 -9.80
C GLN A 89 8.52 -4.26 -8.44
N MET A 90 9.76 -4.03 -8.03
CA MET A 90 10.27 -4.44 -6.73
C MET A 90 9.52 -3.75 -5.57
N ASP A 91 9.32 -2.44 -5.68
CA ASP A 91 8.52 -1.59 -4.77
C ASP A 91 7.10 -2.14 -4.63
N SER A 92 6.44 -2.43 -5.76
CA SER A 92 5.10 -3.02 -5.76
C SER A 92 5.04 -4.40 -5.08
N LEU A 93 6.08 -5.23 -5.21
CA LEU A 93 6.16 -6.51 -4.52
C LEU A 93 6.42 -6.33 -3.02
N ALA A 94 7.29 -5.38 -2.66
CA ALA A 94 7.58 -5.04 -1.28
C ALA A 94 6.33 -4.52 -0.55
N ASP A 95 5.57 -3.63 -1.18
CA ASP A 95 4.30 -3.13 -0.69
C ASP A 95 3.33 -4.28 -0.33
N ILE A 96 3.20 -5.30 -1.21
CA ILE A 96 2.32 -6.47 -0.97
C ILE A 96 2.79 -7.25 0.25
N VAL A 97 4.09 -7.50 0.37
CA VAL A 97 4.67 -8.24 1.49
C VAL A 97 4.52 -7.47 2.80
N ASN A 98 4.88 -6.19 2.80
CA ASN A 98 4.97 -5.36 3.99
C ASN A 98 3.60 -4.90 4.51
N PHE A 99 2.64 -4.61 3.64
CA PHE A 99 1.31 -4.11 4.02
C PHE A 99 0.20 -5.17 3.95
N GLY A 100 0.40 -6.22 3.15
CA GLY A 100 -0.53 -7.33 3.01
C GLY A 100 -0.13 -8.51 3.88
N VAL A 101 0.95 -9.20 3.50
CA VAL A 101 1.29 -10.51 4.05
C VAL A 101 1.79 -10.44 5.50
N ALA A 102 2.74 -9.55 5.78
CA ALA A 102 3.34 -9.43 7.10
C ALA A 102 2.31 -9.11 8.21
N PRO A 103 1.49 -8.05 8.11
CA PRO A 103 0.48 -7.77 9.12
C PRO A 103 -0.59 -8.87 9.21
N ALA A 104 -0.97 -9.51 8.09
CA ALA A 104 -1.93 -10.63 8.12
C ALA A 104 -1.44 -11.79 8.99
N LEU A 105 -0.17 -12.16 8.83
CA LEU A 105 0.45 -13.26 9.56
C LEU A 105 0.74 -12.89 11.02
N VAL A 106 1.16 -11.66 11.30
CA VAL A 106 1.34 -11.18 12.68
C VAL A 106 0.04 -11.27 13.46
N VAL A 107 -1.06 -10.78 12.87
CA VAL A 107 -2.41 -10.86 13.47
C VAL A 107 -2.87 -12.31 13.58
N TYR A 108 -2.51 -13.15 12.60
CA TYR A 108 -2.84 -14.57 12.62
C TYR A 108 -2.28 -15.28 13.86
N VAL A 109 -0.95 -15.19 14.03
CA VAL A 109 -0.25 -15.85 15.13
C VAL A 109 -0.64 -15.25 16.49
N PHE A 110 -0.99 -13.97 16.54
CA PHE A 110 -1.36 -13.31 17.79
C PHE A 110 -2.80 -13.64 18.26
N ALA A 111 -3.79 -13.53 17.37
CA ALA A 111 -5.20 -13.59 17.77
C ALA A 111 -6.05 -14.57 16.95
N LEU A 112 -5.82 -14.69 15.64
CA LEU A 112 -6.75 -15.46 14.79
C LEU A 112 -6.52 -16.98 14.90
N ASP A 113 -5.37 -17.44 15.37
CA ASP A 113 -5.12 -18.86 15.63
C ASP A 113 -6.16 -19.46 16.60
N GLN A 114 -6.69 -18.65 17.52
CA GLN A 114 -7.80 -19.04 18.42
C GLN A 114 -9.10 -19.39 17.68
N ALA A 115 -9.32 -18.83 16.49
CA ALA A 115 -10.44 -19.14 15.59
C ALA A 115 -10.11 -20.26 14.59
N ARG A 116 -8.94 -20.91 14.70
CA ARG A 116 -8.45 -22.01 13.86
C ARG A 116 -8.60 -21.70 12.35
N SER A 117 -9.23 -22.59 11.59
CA SER A 117 -9.41 -22.48 10.14
C SER A 117 -10.12 -21.18 9.72
N ILE A 118 -11.06 -20.67 10.52
CA ILE A 118 -11.76 -19.41 10.20
C ILE A 118 -10.78 -18.23 10.32
N GLY A 119 -9.91 -18.27 11.32
CA GLY A 119 -8.83 -17.31 11.47
C GLY A 119 -7.87 -17.31 10.29
N TRP A 120 -7.48 -18.49 9.80
CA TRP A 120 -6.62 -18.62 8.63
C TRP A 120 -7.27 -18.05 7.37
N ILE A 121 -8.55 -18.35 7.14
CA ILE A 121 -9.33 -17.81 6.01
C ILE A 121 -9.39 -16.28 6.09
N ALA A 122 -9.61 -15.70 7.28
CA ALA A 122 -9.63 -14.25 7.46
C ALA A 122 -8.28 -13.60 7.09
N ALA A 123 -7.16 -14.19 7.51
CA ALA A 123 -5.82 -13.71 7.18
C ALA A 123 -5.56 -13.78 5.66
N LEU A 124 -5.96 -14.87 5.00
CA LEU A 124 -5.85 -15.01 3.54
C LEU A 124 -6.69 -13.97 2.79
N ILE A 125 -7.94 -13.77 3.20
CA ILE A 125 -8.84 -12.78 2.60
C ILE A 125 -8.20 -11.39 2.70
N TYR A 126 -7.64 -11.02 3.86
CA TYR A 126 -6.96 -9.74 4.02
C TYR A 126 -5.72 -9.61 3.12
N ALA A 127 -4.85 -10.61 3.08
CA ALA A 127 -3.62 -10.56 2.27
C ALA A 127 -3.94 -10.38 0.78
N ILE A 128 -4.93 -11.14 0.26
CA ILE A 128 -5.38 -11.02 -1.13
C ILE A 128 -6.08 -9.68 -1.37
N ALA A 129 -6.92 -9.21 -0.44
CA ALA A 129 -7.58 -7.92 -0.55
C ALA A 129 -6.59 -6.76 -0.62
N ALA A 130 -5.54 -6.79 0.20
CA ALA A 130 -4.45 -5.82 0.15
C ALA A 130 -3.76 -5.87 -1.23
N GLY A 131 -3.35 -7.06 -1.69
CA GLY A 131 -2.70 -7.22 -3.01
C GLY A 131 -3.55 -6.71 -4.17
N LEU A 132 -4.85 -7.03 -4.22
CA LEU A 132 -5.77 -6.54 -5.25
C LEU A 132 -5.94 -5.02 -5.20
N ARG A 133 -5.99 -4.44 -3.99
CA ARG A 133 -6.06 -2.98 -3.80
C ARG A 133 -4.80 -2.30 -4.33
N LEU A 134 -3.62 -2.85 -4.07
CA LEU A 134 -2.35 -2.33 -4.61
C LEU A 134 -2.31 -2.43 -6.12
N ALA A 135 -2.63 -3.61 -6.68
CA ALA A 135 -2.66 -3.81 -8.13
C ALA A 135 -3.59 -2.80 -8.82
N ARG A 136 -4.79 -2.58 -8.26
CA ARG A 136 -5.71 -1.55 -8.76
C ARG A 136 -5.13 -0.15 -8.65
N PHE A 137 -4.48 0.19 -7.53
CA PHE A 137 -3.84 1.50 -7.35
C PHE A 137 -2.72 1.73 -8.37
N ASN A 138 -1.89 0.71 -8.61
CA ASN A 138 -0.79 0.77 -9.56
C ASN A 138 -1.32 0.99 -10.99
N VAL A 139 -2.32 0.22 -11.43
CA VAL A 139 -2.96 0.40 -12.75
C VAL A 139 -3.63 1.76 -12.90
N MET A 140 -4.28 2.27 -11.85
CA MET A 140 -4.91 3.60 -11.88
C MET A 140 -3.86 4.73 -11.91
N SER A 141 -2.70 4.53 -11.30
CA SER A 141 -1.62 5.52 -11.26
C SER A 141 -0.93 5.74 -12.62
N GLU A 142 -0.96 4.73 -13.49
CA GLU A 142 -0.40 4.74 -14.85
C GLU A 142 -1.30 5.41 -15.89
N ARG A 143 -2.56 5.70 -15.58
CA ARG A 143 -3.48 6.36 -16.54
C ARG A 143 -3.08 7.82 -16.79
N GLU A 144 -2.99 8.18 -18.07
CA GLU A 144 -2.61 9.52 -18.55
C GLU A 144 -3.68 10.57 -18.21
N ASN A 145 -4.96 10.20 -18.27
CA ASN A 145 -6.10 11.03 -17.88
C ASN A 145 -6.46 10.81 -16.39
N LYS A 146 -5.87 11.60 -15.50
CA LYS A 146 -6.25 11.64 -14.07
C LYS A 146 -7.44 12.58 -13.89
N ALA A 147 -8.57 12.04 -13.45
CA ALA A 147 -9.72 12.86 -13.10
C ALA A 147 -9.39 13.76 -11.90
N THR A 148 -9.87 15.01 -11.91
CA THR A 148 -9.56 16.06 -10.91
C THR A 148 -9.88 15.65 -9.47
N TRP A 149 -10.74 14.66 -9.25
CA TRP A 149 -11.10 14.13 -7.94
C TRP A 149 -10.09 13.10 -7.37
N GLN A 150 -9.25 12.48 -8.22
CA GLN A 150 -8.27 11.46 -7.81
C GLN A 150 -7.09 12.04 -7.01
N SER A 151 -6.87 13.36 -7.08
CA SER A 151 -5.91 14.05 -6.22
C SER A 151 -6.46 14.26 -4.80
N GLU A 152 -7.76 14.59 -4.67
CA GLU A 152 -8.40 14.95 -3.40
C GLU A 152 -8.91 13.76 -2.58
N TYR A 153 -9.21 12.61 -3.20
CA TYR A 153 -9.77 11.43 -2.53
C TYR A 153 -9.17 10.13 -3.07
N PHE A 154 -8.77 9.24 -2.15
CA PHE A 154 -8.41 7.86 -2.47
C PHE A 154 -9.67 6.99 -2.58
N VAL A 155 -9.66 6.02 -3.48
CA VAL A 155 -10.71 5.01 -3.56
C VAL A 155 -10.29 3.82 -2.69
N GLY A 156 -10.96 3.65 -1.55
CA GLY A 156 -10.63 2.63 -0.53
C GLY A 156 -9.58 3.10 0.46
N VAL A 157 -9.42 2.32 1.55
CA VAL A 157 -8.39 2.59 2.57
C VAL A 157 -6.99 2.39 1.96
N PRO A 158 -6.02 3.30 2.18
CA PRO A 158 -4.64 3.09 1.78
C PRO A 158 -4.05 1.85 2.44
N ALA A 159 -3.25 1.07 1.71
CA ALA A 159 -2.70 -0.18 2.25
C ALA A 159 -1.83 0.00 3.51
N PRO A 160 -1.01 1.07 3.64
CA PRO A 160 -0.33 1.34 4.90
C PRO A 160 -1.29 1.57 6.07
N ALA A 161 -2.42 2.24 5.82
CA ALA A 161 -3.47 2.41 6.82
C ALA A 161 -4.21 1.09 7.08
N GLY A 162 -4.43 0.25 6.06
CA GLY A 162 -4.98 -1.09 6.22
C GLY A 162 -4.13 -1.98 7.12
N ALA A 163 -2.80 -1.95 6.93
CA ALA A 163 -1.84 -2.67 7.76
C ALA A 163 -1.90 -2.22 9.23
N MET A 164 -2.00 -0.91 9.48
CA MET A 164 -2.19 -0.38 10.83
C MET A 164 -3.54 -0.81 11.42
N LEU A 165 -4.62 -0.75 10.64
CA LEU A 165 -5.96 -1.10 11.09
C LEU A 165 -6.08 -2.59 11.43
N VAL A 166 -5.54 -3.49 10.61
CA VAL A 166 -5.64 -4.94 10.84
C VAL A 166 -4.87 -5.36 12.09
N LEU A 167 -3.82 -4.62 12.47
CA LEU A 167 -3.04 -4.84 13.70
C LEU A 167 -3.77 -4.38 14.97
N LEU A 168 -4.94 -3.75 14.87
CA LEU A 168 -5.72 -3.28 16.04
C LEU A 168 -5.92 -4.37 17.12
N PRO A 169 -6.29 -5.63 16.80
CA PRO A 169 -6.44 -6.67 17.81
C PRO A 169 -5.13 -6.98 18.54
N VAL A 170 -3.99 -6.79 17.88
CA VAL A 170 -2.66 -6.96 18.48
C VAL A 170 -2.40 -5.87 19.51
N TYR A 171 -2.65 -4.61 19.15
CA TYR A 171 -2.51 -3.48 20.07
C TYR A 171 -3.43 -3.61 21.28
N LEU A 172 -4.68 -4.03 21.07
CA LEU A 172 -5.63 -4.29 22.13
C LEU A 172 -5.18 -5.40 23.09
N GLY A 173 -4.56 -6.46 22.56
CA GLY A 173 -3.98 -7.49 23.39
C GLY A 173 -2.81 -6.99 24.25
N PHE A 174 -2.00 -6.07 23.73
CA PHE A 174 -0.93 -5.41 24.52
C PHE A 174 -1.47 -4.48 25.62
N LEU A 175 -2.68 -3.93 25.46
CA LEU A 175 -3.38 -3.17 26.50
C LEU A 175 -3.98 -4.08 27.60
N GLY A 176 -3.80 -5.41 27.52
CA GLY A 176 -4.22 -6.36 28.54
C GLY A 176 -5.57 -7.05 28.27
N ILE A 177 -6.11 -6.96 27.04
CA ILE A 177 -7.30 -7.73 26.66
C ILE A 177 -6.95 -9.22 26.54
N THR A 178 -7.74 -10.07 27.18
CA THR A 178 -7.54 -11.52 27.15
C THR A 178 -7.84 -12.11 25.77
N ILE A 179 -6.89 -12.90 25.27
CA ILE A 179 -6.98 -13.57 23.97
C ILE A 179 -7.69 -14.92 24.14
N ASP A 180 -9.02 -14.88 24.26
CA ASP A 180 -9.89 -16.07 24.24
C ASP A 180 -10.35 -16.41 22.81
N LYS A 181 -10.93 -17.60 22.60
CA LYS A 181 -11.68 -17.99 21.41
C LYS A 181 -12.66 -16.91 20.96
N THR A 182 -13.40 -16.30 21.89
CA THR A 182 -14.34 -15.22 21.57
C THR A 182 -13.62 -14.04 20.90
N PHE A 183 -12.48 -13.64 21.47
CA PHE A 183 -11.64 -12.59 20.91
C PHE A 183 -11.09 -12.98 19.54
N GLY A 184 -10.69 -14.25 19.36
CA GLY A 184 -10.25 -14.77 18.05
C GLY A 184 -11.32 -14.66 16.97
N PHE A 185 -12.57 -15.02 17.28
CA PHE A 185 -13.69 -14.89 16.33
C PHE A 185 -14.01 -13.43 16.01
N ILE A 186 -14.03 -12.55 17.02
CA ILE A 186 -14.22 -11.11 16.83
C ILE A 186 -13.10 -10.53 15.95
N SER A 187 -11.86 -10.92 16.23
CA SER A 187 -10.68 -10.49 15.47
C SER A 187 -10.73 -10.98 14.03
N ALA A 188 -11.15 -12.22 13.78
CA ALA A 188 -11.33 -12.75 12.43
C ALA A 188 -12.41 -11.96 11.66
N ALA A 189 -13.56 -11.70 12.28
CA ALA A 189 -14.62 -10.89 11.67
C ALA A 189 -14.15 -9.46 11.38
N TYR A 190 -13.39 -8.86 12.29
CA TYR A 190 -12.78 -7.55 12.11
C TYR A 190 -11.75 -7.54 10.97
N THR A 191 -10.87 -8.53 10.87
CA THR A 191 -9.91 -8.66 9.77
C THR A 191 -10.61 -8.76 8.41
N VAL A 192 -11.70 -9.53 8.32
CA VAL A 192 -12.52 -9.60 7.10
C VAL A 192 -13.19 -8.26 6.80
N LEU A 193 -13.66 -7.53 7.81
CA LEU A 193 -14.20 -6.18 7.63
C LEU A 193 -13.14 -5.22 7.07
N ILE A 194 -11.90 -5.26 7.58
CA ILE A 194 -10.80 -4.44 7.07
C ILE A 194 -10.45 -4.83 5.63
N ALA A 195 -10.43 -6.13 5.31
CA ALA A 195 -10.22 -6.61 3.94
C ALA A 195 -11.29 -6.06 2.98
N PHE A 196 -12.56 -6.05 3.41
CA PHE A 196 -13.64 -5.44 2.64
C PHE A 196 -13.45 -3.94 2.48
N LEU A 197 -13.02 -3.22 3.53
CA LEU A 197 -12.72 -1.77 3.46
C LEU A 197 -11.57 -1.44 2.51
N LEU A 198 -10.59 -2.34 2.34
CA LEU A 198 -9.49 -2.19 1.37
C LEU A 198 -9.98 -2.27 -0.09
N ILE A 199 -10.86 -3.22 -0.40
CA ILE A 199 -11.39 -3.40 -1.77
C ILE A 199 -12.53 -2.41 -2.06
N SER A 200 -13.26 -1.99 -1.03
CA SER A 200 -14.43 -1.13 -1.17
C SER A 200 -14.09 0.20 -1.85
N ARG A 201 -15.04 0.71 -2.63
CA ARG A 201 -14.93 2.00 -3.34
C ARG A 201 -15.23 3.19 -2.42
N LEU A 202 -15.02 3.06 -1.12
CA LEU A 202 -15.26 4.16 -0.18
C LEU A 202 -14.27 5.29 -0.47
N PRO A 203 -14.73 6.51 -0.77
CA PRO A 203 -13.85 7.65 -0.97
C PRO A 203 -13.24 8.06 0.38
N VAL A 204 -11.98 7.72 0.58
CA VAL A 204 -11.20 8.10 1.75
C VAL A 204 -10.51 9.42 1.45
N TRP A 205 -10.65 10.38 2.36
CA TRP A 205 -10.05 11.69 2.17
C TRP A 205 -8.52 11.58 2.10
N SER A 206 -7.92 12.03 0.99
CA SER A 206 -6.50 11.85 0.69
C SER A 206 -5.59 12.78 1.50
N GLY A 207 -6.15 13.86 2.08
CA GLY A 207 -5.37 14.89 2.78
C GLY A 207 -4.44 15.70 1.86
N LYS A 208 -4.13 15.21 0.65
CA LYS A 208 -3.48 15.94 -0.43
C LYS A 208 -4.51 16.76 -1.21
N SER A 209 -4.98 17.85 -0.62
CA SER A 209 -5.60 18.91 -1.42
C SER A 209 -4.46 19.68 -2.08
N GLU A 210 -4.23 19.41 -3.37
CA GLU A 210 -3.39 20.28 -4.20
C GLU A 210 -4.06 21.67 -4.26
N GLY A 211 -3.71 22.54 -3.32
CA GLY A 211 -4.31 23.87 -3.18
C GLY A 211 -4.45 24.39 -1.75
N SER A 212 -4.25 23.56 -0.71
CA SER A 212 -4.21 24.08 0.66
C SER A 212 -2.90 24.83 0.91
N LYS A 213 -2.89 26.13 0.56
CA LYS A 213 -1.92 27.08 1.10
C LYS A 213 -2.08 27.05 2.61
N LEU A 214 -1.23 26.29 3.30
CA LEU A 214 -1.23 26.23 4.75
C LEU A 214 -0.93 27.64 5.26
N ARG A 215 -1.92 28.21 5.93
CA ARG A 215 -1.81 29.51 6.59
C ARG A 215 -0.56 29.50 7.47
N ARG A 216 0.35 30.47 7.26
CA ARG A 216 1.69 30.50 7.87
C ARG A 216 1.62 30.51 9.40
N ASP A 217 0.54 31.05 9.94
CA ASP A 217 0.16 31.06 11.36
C ASP A 217 -0.18 29.66 11.94
N LEU A 218 -0.54 28.70 11.11
CA LEU A 218 -0.81 27.32 11.53
C LEU A 218 0.41 26.39 11.42
N VAL A 219 1.52 26.85 10.81
CA VAL A 219 2.72 26.03 10.62
C VAL A 219 3.39 25.69 11.95
N LEU A 220 3.57 26.67 12.83
CA LEU A 220 4.16 26.47 14.17
C LEU A 220 3.32 25.53 15.07
N PRO A 221 2.00 25.74 15.25
CA PRO A 221 1.18 24.82 16.04
C PRO A 221 1.07 23.43 15.38
N MET A 222 1.12 23.33 14.05
CA MET A 222 1.17 22.04 13.36
C MET A 222 2.50 21.30 13.62
N MET A 223 3.65 22.00 13.56
CA MET A 223 4.94 21.41 13.91
C MET A 223 4.98 20.95 15.37
N LEU A 224 4.48 21.76 16.29
CA LEU A 224 4.30 21.37 17.69
C LEU A 224 3.37 20.17 17.85
N GLY A 225 2.27 20.11 17.10
CA GLY A 225 1.36 18.97 17.08
C GLY A 225 2.02 17.68 16.60
N VAL A 226 2.89 17.75 15.57
CA VAL A 226 3.66 16.59 15.10
C VAL A 226 4.66 16.14 16.17
N VAL A 227 5.41 17.07 16.78
CA VAL A 227 6.35 16.74 17.85
C VAL A 227 5.62 16.13 19.05
N PHE A 228 4.47 16.68 19.42
CA PHE A 228 3.63 16.16 20.49
C PHE A 228 3.11 14.75 20.17
N TYR A 229 2.63 14.52 18.95
CA TYR A 229 2.21 13.19 18.51
C TYR A 229 3.36 12.18 18.52
N VAL A 230 4.56 12.56 18.07
CA VAL A 230 5.76 11.70 18.13
C VAL A 230 6.16 11.42 19.59
N ALA A 231 6.10 12.42 20.47
CA ALA A 231 6.39 12.24 21.89
C ALA A 231 5.38 11.30 22.56
N LEU A 232 4.09 11.43 22.21
CA LEU A 232 3.04 10.53 22.66
C LEU A 232 3.23 9.11 22.11
N LEU A 233 3.59 8.94 20.83
CA LEU A 233 3.92 7.64 20.27
C LEU A 233 5.11 6.99 20.95
N SER A 234 6.10 7.77 21.37
CA SER A 234 7.27 7.25 22.08
C SER A 234 6.96 6.88 23.54
N SER A 235 5.94 7.49 24.14
CA SER A 235 5.60 7.29 25.56
C SER A 235 4.47 6.26 25.78
N PHE A 236 3.49 6.24 24.87
CA PHE A 236 2.27 5.44 24.93
C PHE A 236 1.99 4.81 23.56
N THR A 237 2.94 4.03 23.06
CA THR A 237 2.93 3.49 21.69
C THR A 237 1.62 2.79 21.36
N TRP A 238 1.14 1.93 22.25
CA TRP A 238 -0.01 1.06 22.01
C TRP A 238 -1.32 1.83 22.10
N GLU A 239 -1.48 2.68 23.11
CA GLU A 239 -2.66 3.51 23.31
C GLU A 239 -2.85 4.47 22.14
N ILE A 240 -1.76 5.10 21.67
CA ILE A 240 -1.82 6.04 20.56
C ILE A 240 -2.10 5.31 19.24
N MET A 241 -1.56 4.11 19.02
CA MET A 241 -1.90 3.30 17.85
C MET A 241 -3.38 2.87 17.84
N VAL A 242 -3.93 2.47 18.99
CA VAL A 242 -5.37 2.17 19.12
C VAL A 242 -6.22 3.41 18.85
N VAL A 243 -5.90 4.55 19.49
CA VAL A 243 -6.62 5.80 19.29
C VAL A 243 -6.55 6.23 17.83
N THR A 244 -5.38 6.14 17.20
CA THR A 244 -5.19 6.51 15.79
C THR A 244 -6.01 5.62 14.87
N ALA A 245 -6.01 4.31 15.10
CA ALA A 245 -6.82 3.36 14.32
C ALA A 245 -8.32 3.62 14.49
N VAL A 246 -8.80 3.85 15.71
CA VAL A 246 -10.21 4.15 16.00
C VAL A 246 -10.62 5.48 15.39
N VAL A 247 -9.83 6.55 15.59
CA VAL A 247 -10.08 7.86 14.98
C VAL A 247 -10.11 7.74 13.46
N TYR A 248 -9.18 6.99 12.86
CA TYR A 248 -9.16 6.76 11.43
C TYR A 248 -10.44 6.06 10.95
N LEU A 249 -10.88 4.98 11.61
CA LEU A 249 -12.15 4.31 11.31
C LEU A 249 -13.35 5.24 11.42
N LEU A 250 -13.38 6.11 12.43
CA LEU A 250 -14.43 7.12 12.60
C LEU A 250 -14.42 8.16 11.49
N THR A 251 -13.25 8.51 10.93
CA THR A 251 -13.17 9.46 9.80
C THR A 251 -13.71 8.90 8.48
N LEU A 252 -13.71 7.57 8.28
CA LEU A 252 -14.21 6.93 7.05
C LEU A 252 -15.68 7.29 6.71
N PRO A 253 -16.67 7.18 7.62
CA PRO A 253 -18.05 7.58 7.34
C PRO A 253 -18.19 9.10 7.14
N PHE A 254 -17.37 9.93 7.79
CA PHE A 254 -17.38 11.37 7.55
C PHE A 254 -16.83 11.73 6.16
N GLY A 255 -15.77 11.04 5.72
CA GLY A 255 -15.21 11.15 4.37
C GLY A 255 -16.23 10.77 3.30
N ALA A 256 -16.89 9.62 3.47
CA ALA A 256 -17.95 9.16 2.56
C ALA A 256 -19.15 10.13 2.51
N ARG A 257 -19.57 10.69 3.65
CA ARG A 257 -20.64 11.70 3.71
C ARG A 257 -20.24 13.02 3.05
N LYS A 258 -19.01 13.50 3.27
CA LYS A 258 -18.50 14.72 2.62
C LYS A 258 -18.37 14.53 1.11
N TRP A 259 -17.90 13.37 0.66
CA TRP A 259 -17.88 13.03 -0.76
C TRP A 259 -19.28 13.04 -1.37
N LYS A 260 -20.24 12.36 -0.75
CA LYS A 260 -21.63 12.31 -1.23
C LYS A 260 -22.24 13.72 -1.34
N ARG A 261 -21.86 14.65 -0.46
CA ARG A 261 -22.28 16.06 -0.51
C ARG A 261 -21.56 16.89 -1.59
N LYS A 262 -20.31 16.56 -1.93
CA LYS A 262 -19.48 17.35 -2.86
C LYS A 262 -19.55 16.84 -4.32
N TYR A 263 -19.70 15.52 -4.53
CA TYR A 263 -19.65 14.88 -5.85
C TYR A 263 -20.88 14.00 -6.17
N GLY A 264 -21.86 13.90 -5.28
CA GLY A 264 -23.07 13.10 -5.50
C GLY A 264 -22.86 11.57 -5.45
N THR A 265 -23.78 10.82 -6.05
CA THR A 265 -23.68 9.37 -6.28
C THR A 265 -22.89 9.14 -7.56
N LEU A 266 -22.02 8.11 -7.63
CA LEU A 266 -21.26 7.76 -8.83
C LEU A 266 -22.20 7.56 -10.04
N THR A 267 -22.45 8.61 -10.82
CA THR A 267 -22.87 8.49 -12.20
C THR A 267 -21.61 8.16 -12.98
N ILE A 268 -21.56 6.95 -13.52
CA ILE A 268 -20.58 6.59 -14.53
C ILE A 268 -20.98 7.40 -15.76
N GLU A 269 -20.57 8.65 -15.85
CA GLU A 269 -20.39 9.24 -17.18
C GLU A 269 -19.23 8.46 -17.79
N GLU A 270 -19.58 7.54 -18.69
CA GLU A 270 -18.64 7.09 -19.71
C GLU A 270 -18.00 8.36 -20.29
N PRO A 271 -16.67 8.45 -20.34
CA PRO A 271 -16.05 9.58 -21.02
C PRO A 271 -16.62 9.60 -22.42
N GLY A 272 -17.35 10.68 -22.73
CA GLY A 272 -18.05 10.85 -23.99
C GLY A 272 -17.14 10.44 -25.13
N VAL A 273 -17.62 9.46 -25.91
CA VAL A 273 -17.20 9.34 -27.30
C VAL A 273 -17.39 10.73 -27.88
N GLY A 274 -16.30 11.36 -28.32
CA GLY A 274 -16.32 12.69 -28.90
C GLY A 274 -17.29 12.70 -30.08
N GLU A 275 -18.48 13.23 -29.84
CA GLU A 275 -19.49 13.48 -30.85
C GLU A 275 -19.14 14.82 -31.53
N ASP A 276 -17.96 14.89 -32.15
CA ASP A 276 -17.45 16.10 -32.81
C ASP A 276 -16.95 15.84 -34.24
N ASP A 277 -17.25 14.69 -34.88
CA ASP A 277 -16.73 14.41 -36.23
C ASP A 277 -17.70 13.74 -37.23
N ILE A 278 -19.03 13.87 -37.05
CA ILE A 278 -20.02 13.37 -38.03
C ILE A 278 -20.72 14.53 -38.81
N GLY A 279 -20.34 15.79 -38.57
CA GLY A 279 -21.08 16.96 -39.07
C GLY A 279 -20.41 17.85 -40.12
N ARG A 280 -19.27 17.46 -40.74
CA ARG A 280 -18.58 18.32 -41.72
C ARG A 280 -18.08 17.58 -42.97
N HIS A 281 -18.94 16.83 -43.63
CA HIS A 281 -18.81 16.61 -45.07
C HIS A 281 -20.21 16.44 -45.67
N ILE A 282 -20.86 17.58 -45.91
CA ILE A 282 -21.77 17.75 -47.05
C ILE A 282 -20.91 18.31 -48.18
#